data_AF-A0A948F1V1-F1
#
_entry.id   AF-A0A948F1V1-F1
#
_cell.length_a   1.000
_cell.length_b   1.000
_cell.length_c   1.000
_cell.angle_alpha   90.00
_cell.angle_beta   90.00
_cell.angle_gamma   90.00
#
_symmetry.space_group_name_H-M   'P 1'
#
loop_
_entity.id
_entity.type
_entity.pdbx_description
1 polymer ?
#
loop_
_entity_poly.entity_id
_entity_poly.type
_entity_poly.pdbx_seq_one_letter_code
_entity_poly.pdbx_strand_id
1 'polypeptide(L)'
;MEINDYPLILVFWNIFLAFLPCWAVYFLATHSKLRKNRVIFALIFLFWLAMLPNTAYLFLMVRHLVDYCADYDVYRVCRNGSWVVLFFFTYGLIGLPTFYYALSKMTDIVAQKWGKQAKKLFPLTVIPLTSVGLMFGLYERFNSWDILKKPLSLLGAVTDYFNIPFLTTDFLVFTFTLYLIYYVTDFFWKLKR
;
A
#
# COMPACT_ATOMS: atom_id res chain seq x y z
N MET A 1 21.41 14.37 -1.97
CA MET A 1 21.75 13.12 -2.69
C MET A 1 20.44 12.53 -3.16
N GLU A 2 20.31 12.32 -4.47
CA GLU A 2 19.07 11.95 -5.14
C GLU A 2 19.38 10.90 -6.21
N ILE A 3 18.41 10.05 -6.53
CA ILE A 3 18.50 9.03 -7.59
C ILE A 3 17.36 9.28 -8.57
N ASN A 4 17.70 9.69 -9.79
CA ASN A 4 16.75 10.07 -10.83
C ASN A 4 15.66 11.04 -10.33
N ASP A 5 16.09 12.21 -9.83
CA ASP A 5 15.24 13.26 -9.25
C ASP A 5 14.37 12.80 -8.06
N TYR A 6 14.70 11.65 -7.46
CA TYR A 6 14.05 11.14 -6.25
C TYR A 6 14.98 11.28 -5.02
N PRO A 7 14.65 12.14 -4.05
CA PRO A 7 15.45 12.33 -2.85
C PRO A 7 15.56 11.07 -1.99
N LEU A 8 16.79 10.71 -1.58
CA LEU A 8 17.02 9.53 -0.74
C LEU A 8 16.29 9.60 0.61
N ILE A 9 16.12 10.80 1.17
CA ILE A 9 15.37 10.98 2.42
C ILE A 9 13.92 10.50 2.28
N LEU A 10 13.30 10.68 1.10
CA LEU A 10 11.95 10.21 0.82
C LEU A 10 11.89 8.70 0.64
N VAL A 11 12.96 8.05 0.17
CA VAL A 11 13.07 6.58 0.16
C VAL A 11 12.93 6.06 1.59
N PHE A 12 13.79 6.52 2.51
CA PHE A 12 13.77 6.07 3.90
C PHE A 12 12.45 6.39 4.58
N TRP A 13 11.89 7.58 4.31
CA TRP A 13 10.60 7.99 4.85
C TRP A 13 9.46 7.07 4.41
N ASN A 14 9.37 6.74 3.11
CA ASN A 14 8.33 5.86 2.61
C ASN A 14 8.49 4.41 3.07
N ILE A 15 9.72 3.90 3.19
CA ILE A 15 9.96 2.60 3.83
C ILE A 15 9.45 2.64 5.27
N PHE A 16 9.84 3.66 6.04
CA PHE A 16 9.38 3.82 7.42
C PHE A 16 7.85 3.81 7.53
N LEU A 17 7.15 4.59 6.69
CA LEU A 17 5.69 4.62 6.65
C LEU A 17 5.08 3.24 6.30
N ALA A 18 5.68 2.49 5.38
CA ALA A 18 5.23 1.14 5.02
C ALA A 18 5.37 0.12 6.16
N PHE A 19 6.28 0.34 7.12
CA PHE A 19 6.42 -0.53 8.30
C PHE A 19 5.44 -0.18 9.44
N LEU A 20 4.89 1.03 9.50
CA LEU A 20 3.90 1.42 10.51
C LEU A 20 2.67 0.48 10.61
N PRO A 21 2.00 0.07 9.51
CA PRO A 21 0.88 -0.86 9.62
C PRO A 21 1.34 -2.25 10.09
N CYS A 22 2.55 -2.69 9.75
CA CYS A 22 3.14 -3.94 10.26
C CYS A 22 3.34 -3.88 11.78
N TRP A 23 3.81 -2.75 12.31
CA TRP A 23 3.94 -2.55 13.75
C TRP A 23 2.59 -2.49 14.45
N ALA A 24 1.58 -1.85 13.86
CA ALA A 24 0.23 -1.79 14.42
C ALA A 24 -0.37 -3.19 14.61
N VAL A 25 -0.27 -4.08 13.60
CA VAL A 25 -0.75 -5.47 13.74
C VAL A 25 0.09 -6.29 14.70
N TYR A 26 1.41 -6.09 14.72
CA TYR A 26 2.29 -6.75 15.68
C TYR A 26 1.91 -6.39 17.11
N PHE A 27 1.69 -5.10 17.38
CA PHE A 27 1.33 -4.60 18.71
C PHE A 27 -0.01 -5.18 19.18
N LEU A 28 -1.01 -5.23 18.29
CA LEU A 28 -2.31 -5.87 18.57
C LEU A 28 -2.19 -7.39 18.79
N ALA A 29 -1.32 -8.06 18.04
CA ALA A 29 -1.12 -9.50 18.16
C ALA A 29 -0.47 -9.87 19.51
N THR A 30 0.53 -9.11 19.96
CA THR A 30 1.28 -9.39 21.19
C THR A 30 0.52 -8.99 22.45
N HIS A 31 -0.30 -7.93 22.41
CA HIS A 31 -0.98 -7.41 23.59
C HIS A 31 -2.48 -7.74 23.60
N SER A 32 -2.83 -8.91 24.10
CA SER A 32 -4.22 -9.39 24.18
C SER A 32 -5.18 -8.45 24.92
N LYS A 33 -4.70 -7.70 25.92
CA LYS A 33 -5.49 -6.69 26.65
C LYS A 33 -5.97 -5.55 25.75
N LEU A 34 -5.16 -5.12 24.78
CA LEU A 34 -5.52 -4.04 23.86
C LEU A 34 -6.63 -4.46 22.90
N ARG A 35 -6.65 -5.74 22.49
CA ARG A 35 -7.73 -6.29 21.65
C ARG A 35 -9.09 -6.31 22.35
N LYS A 36 -9.09 -6.43 23.68
CA LYS A 36 -10.30 -6.41 24.51
C LYS A 36 -10.85 -4.98 24.68
N ASN A 37 -9.98 -3.99 24.78
CA ASN A 37 -10.39 -2.59 24.87
C ASN A 37 -10.89 -2.10 23.48
N ARG A 38 -12.19 -1.86 23.36
CA ARG A 38 -12.83 -1.46 22.10
C ARG A 38 -12.29 -0.14 21.55
N VAL A 39 -12.03 0.83 22.42
CA VAL A 39 -11.54 2.17 22.01
C VAL A 39 -10.12 2.08 21.48
N ILE A 40 -9.22 1.43 22.24
CA ILE A 40 -7.82 1.30 21.82
C ILE A 40 -7.72 0.47 20.53
N PHE A 41 -8.49 -0.62 20.43
CA PHE A 41 -8.56 -1.41 19.20
C PHE A 41 -9.01 -0.57 18.01
N ALA A 42 -10.07 0.23 18.16
CA ALA A 42 -10.58 1.09 17.09
C ALA A 42 -9.53 2.13 16.66
N LEU A 43 -8.84 2.77 17.60
CA LEU A 43 -7.78 3.73 17.30
C LEU A 43 -6.62 3.10 16.52
N ILE A 44 -6.12 1.95 16.97
CA ILE A 44 -5.03 1.25 16.27
C ILE A 44 -5.51 0.75 14.91
N PHE A 45 -6.75 0.29 14.80
CA PHE A 45 -7.33 -0.16 13.54
C PHE A 45 -7.43 0.99 12.53
N LEU A 46 -7.93 2.16 12.94
CA LEU A 46 -8.01 3.34 12.09
C LEU A 46 -6.63 3.83 11.65
N PHE A 47 -5.67 3.87 12.58
CA PHE A 47 -4.28 4.18 12.26
C PHE A 47 -3.70 3.19 11.24
N TRP A 48 -3.91 1.89 11.47
CA TRP A 48 -3.47 0.83 10.56
C TRP A 48 -4.08 1.00 9.17
N LEU A 49 -5.39 1.23 9.08
CA LEU A 49 -6.10 1.40 7.81
C LEU A 49 -5.60 2.62 7.04
N ALA A 50 -5.34 3.73 7.74
CA ALA A 50 -4.82 4.96 7.16
C ALA A 50 -3.36 4.82 6.68
N MET A 51 -2.58 3.93 7.30
CA MET A 51 -1.18 3.70 6.95
C MET A 51 -0.99 2.58 5.90
N LEU A 52 -1.96 1.68 5.74
CA LEU A 52 -1.87 0.55 4.81
C LEU A 52 -1.54 0.96 3.35
N PRO A 53 -2.10 2.04 2.77
CA PRO A 53 -1.77 2.47 1.42
C PRO A 53 -0.27 2.74 1.18
N ASN A 54 0.48 3.13 2.21
CA ASN A 54 1.92 3.37 2.09
C ASN A 54 2.71 2.10 1.74
N THR A 55 2.20 0.91 2.09
CA THR A 55 2.81 -0.36 1.66
C THR A 55 2.64 -0.57 0.15
N ALA A 56 1.47 -0.25 -0.39
CA ALA A 56 1.17 -0.34 -1.82
C ALA A 56 1.87 0.77 -2.63
N TYR A 57 2.09 1.93 -2.03
CA TYR A 57 2.77 3.06 -2.67
C TYR A 57 4.20 2.73 -3.10
N LEU A 58 4.89 1.86 -2.36
CA LEU A 58 6.23 1.39 -2.72
C LEU A 58 6.27 0.73 -4.11
N PHE A 59 5.21 0.01 -4.52
CA PHE A 59 5.15 -0.61 -5.86
C PHE A 59 5.24 0.41 -6.99
N LEU A 60 4.63 1.58 -6.77
CA LEU A 60 4.52 2.62 -7.78
C LEU A 60 5.78 3.48 -7.87
N MET A 61 6.79 3.23 -7.05
CA MET A 61 8.09 3.91 -7.13
C MET A 61 8.83 3.60 -8.42
N VAL A 62 8.47 2.51 -9.11
CA VAL A 62 8.91 2.21 -10.47
C VAL A 62 8.59 3.33 -11.47
N ARG A 63 7.63 4.23 -11.17
CA ARG A 63 7.33 5.40 -11.99
C ARG A 63 8.52 6.34 -12.19
N HIS A 64 9.48 6.32 -11.26
CA HIS A 64 10.72 7.08 -11.39
C HIS A 64 11.68 6.45 -12.41
N LEU A 65 11.27 5.40 -13.13
CA LEU A 65 11.99 4.89 -14.30
C LEU A 65 11.31 5.32 -15.62
N VAL A 66 10.13 5.93 -15.56
CA VAL A 66 9.46 6.49 -16.73
C VAL A 66 10.37 7.59 -17.28
N ASP A 67 10.65 7.51 -18.57
CA ASP A 67 11.55 8.41 -19.32
C ASP A 67 13.05 8.37 -18.92
N TYR A 68 13.46 7.52 -17.97
CA TYR A 68 14.88 7.38 -17.60
C TYR A 68 15.74 6.85 -18.75
N CYS A 69 15.16 6.01 -19.61
CA CYS A 69 15.82 5.42 -20.76
C CYS A 69 15.09 5.83 -22.03
N ALA A 70 15.29 7.07 -22.50
CA ALA A 70 14.68 7.56 -23.72
C ALA A 70 15.30 6.97 -25.02
N ASP A 71 16.58 6.56 -24.96
CA ASP A 71 17.36 6.02 -26.10
C ASP A 71 17.40 4.47 -26.14
N TYR A 72 16.34 3.78 -25.74
CA TYR A 72 16.30 2.31 -25.83
C TYR A 72 15.76 1.84 -27.18
N ASP A 73 16.45 0.87 -27.78
CA ASP A 73 15.94 0.01 -28.84
C ASP A 73 15.64 -1.36 -28.22
N VAL A 74 14.81 -2.20 -28.85
CA VAL A 74 14.48 -3.57 -28.42
C VAL A 74 15.73 -4.39 -28.09
N TYR A 75 16.87 -4.05 -28.71
CA TYR A 75 18.16 -4.72 -28.52
C TYR A 75 19.17 -3.97 -27.63
N ARG A 76 18.85 -2.76 -27.14
CA ARG A 76 19.79 -1.92 -26.37
C ARG A 76 19.21 -1.57 -25.01
N VAL A 77 19.77 -2.19 -23.97
CA VAL A 77 19.52 -1.81 -22.58
C VAL A 77 20.26 -0.50 -22.28
N CYS A 78 19.63 0.36 -21.49
CA CYS A 78 20.21 1.56 -20.90
C CYS A 78 21.64 1.31 -20.39
N ARG A 79 22.65 1.82 -21.10
CA ARG A 79 24.06 1.54 -20.75
C ARG A 79 24.48 2.34 -19.52
N ASN A 80 24.03 3.59 -19.41
CA ASN A 80 24.38 4.47 -18.31
C ASN A 80 23.37 4.32 -17.18
N GLY A 81 23.84 3.99 -15.98
CA GLY A 81 23.00 3.99 -14.78
C GLY A 81 21.93 2.90 -14.71
N SER A 82 22.10 1.77 -15.41
CA SER A 82 21.20 0.60 -15.35
C SER A 82 20.90 0.09 -13.92
N TRP A 83 21.81 0.35 -12.98
CA TRP A 83 21.62 0.03 -11.55
C TRP A 83 20.41 0.74 -10.93
N VAL A 84 19.96 1.87 -11.48
CA VAL A 84 18.77 2.62 -11.02
C VAL A 84 17.49 1.78 -11.19
N VAL A 85 17.42 0.95 -12.25
CA VAL A 85 16.31 0.00 -12.46
C VAL A 85 16.25 -1.00 -11.31
N LEU A 86 17.39 -1.58 -10.94
CA LEU A 86 17.49 -2.52 -9.82
C LEU A 86 17.18 -1.83 -8.49
N PHE A 87 17.59 -0.58 -8.32
CA PHE A 87 17.26 0.21 -7.12
C PHE A 87 15.74 0.36 -6.96
N PHE A 88 15.01 0.88 -7.96
CA PHE A 88 13.56 1.07 -7.83
C PHE A 88 12.79 -0.25 -7.81
N PHE A 89 13.27 -1.29 -8.50
CA PHE A 89 12.70 -2.63 -8.40
C PHE A 89 12.83 -3.20 -6.98
N THR A 90 14.04 -3.21 -6.41
CA THR A 90 14.25 -3.73 -5.04
C THR A 90 13.54 -2.89 -3.99
N TYR A 91 13.49 -1.58 -4.17
CA TYR A 91 12.73 -0.67 -3.32
C TYR A 91 11.22 -0.98 -3.37
N GLY A 92 10.65 -1.18 -4.55
CA GLY A 92 9.25 -1.58 -4.71
C GLY A 92 8.94 -2.98 -4.17
N LEU A 93 9.91 -3.91 -4.25
CA LEU A 93 9.77 -5.26 -3.69
C LEU A 93 9.54 -5.26 -2.16
N ILE A 94 9.97 -4.23 -1.42
CA ILE A 94 9.71 -4.10 0.02
C ILE A 94 8.20 -3.96 0.30
N GLY A 95 7.44 -3.40 -0.63
CA GLY A 95 5.98 -3.26 -0.52
C GLY A 95 5.25 -4.60 -0.44
N LEU A 96 5.76 -5.65 -1.10
CA LEU A 96 5.06 -6.94 -1.26
C LEU A 96 4.90 -7.64 0.10
N PRO A 97 5.99 -7.94 0.84
CA PRO A 97 5.89 -8.62 2.11
C PRO A 97 5.22 -7.73 3.16
N THR A 98 5.44 -6.41 3.13
CA THR A 98 4.83 -5.49 4.12
C THR A 98 3.32 -5.39 3.95
N PHE A 99 2.83 -5.23 2.71
CA PHE A 99 1.39 -5.22 2.41
C PHE A 99 0.72 -6.53 2.81
N TYR A 100 1.27 -7.67 2.35
CA TYR A 100 0.70 -8.98 2.66
C TYR A 100 0.71 -9.26 4.17
N TYR A 101 1.83 -9.01 4.86
CA TYR A 101 1.93 -9.23 6.31
C TYR A 101 0.92 -8.37 7.08
N ALA A 102 0.87 -7.06 6.79
CA ALA A 102 -0.04 -6.14 7.45
C ALA A 102 -1.50 -6.56 7.26
N LEU A 103 -1.91 -6.87 6.02
CA LEU A 103 -3.29 -7.25 5.71
C LEU A 103 -3.65 -8.64 6.26
N SER A 104 -2.79 -9.64 6.06
CA SER A 104 -3.05 -11.02 6.52
C SER A 104 -3.17 -11.10 8.05
N LYS A 105 -2.27 -10.43 8.78
CA LYS A 105 -2.32 -10.39 10.25
C LYS A 105 -3.53 -9.66 10.78
N MET A 106 -3.90 -8.52 10.20
CA MET A 106 -5.12 -7.83 10.60
C MET A 106 -6.35 -8.69 10.30
N THR A 107 -6.38 -9.36 9.15
CA THR A 107 -7.46 -10.28 8.77
C THR A 107 -7.64 -11.39 9.79
N ASP A 108 -6.56 -12.00 10.28
CA ASP A 108 -6.63 -13.01 11.34
C ASP A 108 -7.14 -12.44 12.67
N ILE A 109 -6.71 -11.23 13.06
CA ILE A 109 -7.17 -10.55 14.28
C ILE A 109 -8.68 -10.25 14.21
N VAL A 110 -9.14 -9.73 13.07
CA VAL A 110 -10.55 -9.44 12.76
C VAL A 110 -11.36 -10.75 12.78
N ALA A 111 -10.86 -11.81 12.15
CA ALA A 111 -11.52 -13.11 12.11
C ALA A 111 -11.66 -13.77 13.49
N GLN A 112 -10.69 -13.58 14.38
CA GLN A 112 -10.81 -14.04 15.78
C GLN A 112 -11.94 -13.33 16.54
N LYS A 113 -12.26 -12.09 16.17
CA LYS A 113 -13.28 -11.26 16.84
C LYS A 113 -14.68 -11.43 16.24
N TRP A 114 -14.77 -11.61 14.93
CA TRP A 114 -16.05 -11.63 14.18
C TRP A 114 -16.29 -12.90 13.36
N GLY A 115 -15.41 -13.91 13.49
CA GLY A 115 -15.60 -15.24 12.91
C GLY A 115 -15.06 -15.42 11.49
N LYS A 116 -15.33 -16.60 10.92
CA LYS A 116 -14.75 -17.04 9.63
C LYS A 116 -15.23 -16.22 8.42
N GLN A 117 -16.44 -15.67 8.46
CA GLN A 117 -16.94 -14.82 7.37
C GLN A 117 -16.15 -13.50 7.27
N ALA A 118 -15.80 -12.91 8.41
CA ALA A 118 -14.97 -11.72 8.45
C ALA A 118 -13.59 -11.97 7.81
N LYS A 119 -13.03 -13.19 7.95
CA LYS A 119 -11.78 -13.57 7.28
C LYS A 119 -11.84 -13.44 5.75
N LYS A 120 -13.02 -13.69 5.15
CA LYS A 120 -13.22 -13.63 3.70
C LYS A 120 -13.57 -12.22 3.23
N LEU A 121 -14.50 -11.57 3.93
CA LEU A 121 -15.02 -10.25 3.54
C LEU A 121 -14.04 -9.11 3.82
N PHE A 122 -13.17 -9.25 4.83
CA PHE A 122 -12.31 -8.15 5.25
C PHE A 122 -11.25 -7.76 4.19
N PRO A 123 -10.47 -8.69 3.59
CA PRO A 123 -9.60 -8.33 2.47
C PRO A 123 -10.38 -7.77 1.27
N LEU A 124 -11.59 -8.27 1.02
CA LEU A 124 -12.46 -7.83 -0.08
C LEU A 124 -12.91 -6.37 0.07
N THR A 125 -13.02 -5.84 1.28
CA THR A 125 -13.39 -4.44 1.50
C THR A 125 -12.18 -3.54 1.66
N VAL A 126 -11.12 -4.02 2.31
CA VAL A 126 -9.94 -3.21 2.63
C VAL A 126 -9.07 -2.97 1.40
N ILE A 127 -8.97 -3.91 0.46
CA ILE A 127 -8.12 -3.75 -0.72
C ILE A 127 -8.59 -2.57 -1.60
N PRO A 128 -9.89 -2.44 -1.97
CA PRO A 128 -10.39 -1.26 -2.68
C PRO A 128 -10.16 0.05 -1.92
N LEU A 129 -10.38 0.06 -0.60
CA LEU A 129 -10.09 1.23 0.24
C LEU A 129 -8.61 1.62 0.20
N THR A 130 -7.72 0.61 0.15
CA THR A 130 -6.28 0.82 0.02
C THR A 130 -5.93 1.43 -1.33
N SER A 131 -6.60 1.02 -2.41
CA SER A 131 -6.42 1.62 -3.74
C SER A 131 -6.85 3.08 -3.80
N VAL A 132 -7.95 3.46 -3.14
CA VAL A 132 -8.34 4.87 -3.01
C VAL A 132 -7.27 5.66 -2.24
N GLY A 133 -6.80 5.15 -1.10
CA GLY A 133 -5.74 5.78 -0.32
C GLY A 133 -4.42 5.89 -1.08
N LEU A 134 -4.13 4.92 -1.95
CA LEU A 134 -2.96 4.92 -2.82
C LEU A 134 -3.05 6.06 -3.85
N MET A 135 -4.21 6.23 -4.49
CA MET A 135 -4.45 7.30 -5.48
C MET A 135 -4.35 8.69 -4.86
N PHE A 136 -4.83 8.88 -3.63
CA PHE A 136 -4.63 10.14 -2.88
C PHE A 136 -3.16 10.48 -2.68
N GLY A 137 -2.35 9.50 -2.28
CA GLY A 137 -0.90 9.69 -2.14
C GLY A 137 -0.20 9.91 -3.48
N LEU A 138 -0.70 9.28 -4.55
CA LEU A 138 -0.08 9.31 -5.87
C LEU A 138 -0.31 10.61 -6.63
N TYR A 139 -1.57 11.06 -6.71
CA TYR A 139 -1.98 12.18 -7.55
C TYR A 139 -2.00 13.50 -6.79
N GLU A 140 -2.57 13.50 -5.60
CA GLU A 140 -2.79 14.73 -4.83
C GLU A 140 -1.71 14.96 -3.78
N ARG A 141 -0.77 14.00 -3.64
CA ARG A 141 0.28 13.96 -2.61
C ARG A 141 -0.28 14.16 -1.20
N PHE A 142 -1.52 13.70 -0.98
CA PHE A 142 -2.13 13.74 0.34
C PHE A 142 -1.46 12.72 1.25
N ASN A 143 -1.08 13.18 2.43
CA ASN A 143 -0.64 12.29 3.49
C ASN A 143 -1.85 11.88 4.34
N SER A 144 -1.73 10.79 5.08
CA SER A 144 -2.83 10.30 5.92
C SER A 144 -3.28 11.29 7.00
N TRP A 145 -2.45 12.29 7.36
CA TRP A 145 -2.81 13.37 8.29
C TRP A 145 -3.54 14.55 7.64
N ASP A 146 -3.58 14.62 6.30
CA ASP A 146 -4.30 15.67 5.58
C ASP A 146 -5.82 15.45 5.59
N ILE A 147 -6.27 14.22 5.90
CA ILE A 147 -7.69 13.90 6.17
C ILE A 147 -8.27 14.79 7.26
N LEU A 148 -7.47 15.16 8.26
CA LEU A 148 -7.89 16.03 9.36
C LEU A 148 -7.87 17.52 8.97
N LYS A 149 -7.12 17.90 7.93
CA LYS A 149 -6.89 19.30 7.55
C LYS A 149 -7.75 19.75 6.38
N LYS A 150 -8.06 18.85 5.43
CA LYS A 150 -8.76 19.18 4.17
C LYS A 150 -9.81 18.12 3.78
N PRO A 151 -10.83 17.86 4.61
CA PRO A 151 -11.81 16.80 4.36
C PRO A 151 -12.68 17.03 3.11
N LEU A 152 -13.00 18.29 2.77
CA LEU A 152 -13.84 18.63 1.61
C LEU A 152 -13.14 18.35 0.28
N SER A 153 -11.84 18.66 0.18
CA SER A 153 -11.05 18.38 -1.02
C SER A 153 -10.96 16.87 -1.29
N LEU A 154 -10.82 16.07 -0.23
CA LEU A 154 -10.80 14.61 -0.34
C LEU A 154 -12.11 14.03 -0.86
N LEU A 155 -13.25 14.56 -0.39
CA LEU A 155 -14.56 14.10 -0.87
C LEU A 155 -14.76 14.38 -2.37
N GLY A 156 -14.33 15.55 -2.85
CA GLY A 156 -14.35 15.86 -4.29
C GLY A 156 -13.48 14.89 -5.10
N ALA A 157 -12.26 14.61 -4.62
CA ALA A 157 -11.36 13.68 -5.27
C ALA A 157 -11.91 12.24 -5.34
N VAL A 158 -12.56 11.75 -4.28
CA VAL A 158 -13.25 10.44 -4.35
C VAL A 158 -14.32 10.45 -5.44
N THR A 159 -15.14 11.50 -5.51
CA THR A 159 -16.17 11.57 -6.54
C THR A 159 -15.59 11.58 -7.95
N ASP A 160 -14.47 12.27 -8.14
CA ASP A 160 -13.79 12.32 -9.44
C ASP A 160 -13.24 10.95 -9.86
N TYR A 161 -12.75 10.13 -8.91
CA TYR A 161 -12.27 8.78 -9.20
C TYR A 161 -13.34 7.86 -9.79
N PHE A 162 -14.62 8.10 -9.49
CA PHE A 162 -15.74 7.31 -10.01
C PHE A 162 -16.48 7.96 -11.18
N ASN A 163 -16.30 9.26 -11.41
CA ASN A 163 -16.95 10.00 -12.50
C ASN A 163 -16.06 10.17 -13.73
N ILE A 164 -14.72 10.14 -13.57
CA ILE A 164 -13.76 10.31 -14.66
C ILE A 164 -13.26 8.92 -15.11
N PRO A 165 -13.54 8.48 -16.36
CA PRO A 165 -13.26 7.10 -16.80
C PRO A 165 -11.82 6.64 -16.65
N PHE A 166 -10.84 7.53 -16.87
CA PHE A 166 -9.42 7.20 -16.71
C PHE A 166 -9.07 6.94 -15.23
N LEU A 167 -9.54 7.78 -14.31
CA LEU A 167 -9.31 7.57 -12.86
C LEU A 167 -10.04 6.33 -12.34
N THR A 168 -11.23 6.02 -12.88
CA THR A 168 -11.92 4.77 -12.58
C THR A 168 -11.14 3.56 -13.07
N THR A 169 -10.53 3.65 -14.25
CA THR A 169 -9.66 2.59 -14.79
C THR A 169 -8.45 2.38 -13.88
N ASP A 170 -7.79 3.45 -13.45
CA ASP A 170 -6.67 3.37 -12.49
C ASP A 170 -7.10 2.70 -11.19
N PHE A 171 -8.24 3.11 -10.62
CA PHE A 171 -8.80 2.49 -9.42
C PHE A 171 -9.01 0.98 -9.59
N LEU A 172 -9.61 0.55 -10.70
CA LEU A 172 -9.85 -0.86 -11.00
C LEU A 172 -8.54 -1.63 -11.17
N VAL A 173 -7.57 -1.07 -11.90
CA VAL A 173 -6.25 -1.70 -12.14
C VAL A 173 -5.47 -1.84 -10.84
N PHE A 174 -5.42 -0.79 -10.01
CA PHE A 174 -4.76 -0.86 -8.71
C PHE A 174 -5.44 -1.86 -7.78
N THR A 175 -6.78 -1.85 -7.72
CA THR A 175 -7.55 -2.78 -6.89
C THR A 175 -7.30 -4.23 -7.33
N PHE A 176 -7.39 -4.51 -8.63
CA PHE A 176 -7.14 -5.83 -9.19
C PHE A 176 -5.70 -6.31 -8.92
N THR A 177 -4.72 -5.42 -9.10
CA THR A 177 -3.31 -5.74 -8.86
C THR A 177 -3.05 -6.09 -7.39
N LEU A 178 -3.60 -5.31 -6.45
CA LEU A 178 -3.47 -5.59 -5.02
C LEU A 178 -4.17 -6.89 -4.61
N TYR A 179 -5.30 -7.23 -5.23
CA TYR A 179 -5.93 -8.54 -5.05
C TYR A 179 -5.04 -9.68 -5.52
N LEU A 180 -4.47 -9.56 -6.73
CA LEU A 180 -3.58 -10.56 -7.28
C LEU A 180 -2.39 -10.77 -6.35
N ILE A 181 -1.72 -9.69 -5.94
CA ILE A 181 -0.60 -9.74 -4.99
C ILE A 181 -1.02 -10.46 -3.71
N TYR A 182 -2.14 -10.07 -3.10
CA TYR A 182 -2.58 -10.63 -1.83
C TYR A 182 -2.91 -12.14 -1.94
N TYR A 183 -3.77 -12.53 -2.88
CA TYR A 183 -4.25 -13.90 -2.98
C TYR A 183 -3.20 -14.88 -3.54
N VAL A 184 -2.35 -14.44 -4.46
CA VAL A 184 -1.22 -15.26 -4.94
C VAL A 184 -0.24 -15.51 -3.79
N THR A 185 0.10 -14.47 -3.02
CA THR A 185 1.00 -14.61 -1.87
C THR A 185 0.39 -15.51 -0.78
N ASP A 186 -0.91 -15.35 -0.50
CA ASP A 186 -1.64 -16.19 0.46
C ASP A 186 -1.66 -17.67 0.03
N PHE A 187 -1.86 -17.93 -1.26
CA PHE A 187 -1.83 -19.28 -1.82
C PHE A 187 -0.46 -19.95 -1.61
N PHE A 188 0.63 -19.29 -2.01
CA PHE A 188 1.99 -19.83 -1.81
C PHE A 188 2.35 -19.98 -0.33
N TRP A 189 1.91 -19.05 0.52
CA TRP A 189 2.15 -19.14 1.96
C TRP A 189 1.45 -20.35 2.59
N LYS A 190 0.24 -20.67 2.14
CA LYS A 190 -0.52 -21.84 2.61
C LYS A 190 0.08 -23.17 2.14
N LEU A 191 0.66 -23.22 0.93
CA LEU A 191 1.32 -24.44 0.44
C LEU A 191 2.52 -24.88 1.30
N LYS A 192 3.14 -23.94 2.03
CA LYS A 192 4.29 -24.20 2.89
C LYS A 192 3.92 -24.70 4.30
N ARG A 193 2.63 -24.71 4.65
CA ARG A 193 2.09 -25.19 5.93
C ARG A 193 1.42 -26.53 5.76
#